data_AF-A0A1Y4C945-F1
#
_entry.id   AF-A0A1Y4C945-F1
#
_cell.length_a   1.000
_cell.length_b   1.000
_cell.length_c   1.000
_cell.angle_alpha   90.00
_cell.angle_beta   90.00
_cell.angle_gamma   90.00
#
_symmetry.space_group_name_H-M   'P 1'
#
loop_
_entity.id
_entity.type
_entity.pdbx_description
1 polymer ?
#
loop_
_entity_poly.entity_id
_entity_poly.type
_entity_poly.pdbx_seq_one_letter_code
_entity_poly.pdbx_strand_id
1 'polypeptide(L)' 'MKIFPTYRQLDSMDCGPTCLKIIARHYGRNYSLQHLRDLCHGTFDSRR' A
#
# COMPACT_ATOMS: atom_id res chain seq x y z
N MET A 1 -18.97 11.24 -5.69
CA MET A 1 -17.68 10.52 -5.88
C MET A 1 -16.82 10.79 -4.65
N LYS A 2 -16.30 9.76 -3.95
CA LYS A 2 -15.37 10.02 -2.84
C LYS A 2 -14.03 10.47 -3.42
N ILE A 3 -13.39 11.45 -2.81
CA ILE A 3 -12.08 11.94 -3.25
C ILE A 3 -11.03 10.85 -2.94
N PHE A 4 -10.04 10.65 -3.82
CA PHE A 4 -8.92 9.77 -3.49
C PHE A 4 -8.13 10.38 -2.33
N PRO A 5 -7.99 9.69 -1.19
CA PRO A 5 -7.24 10.20 -0.07
C PRO A 5 -5.75 10.26 -0.44
N THR A 6 -5.08 11.32 -0.04
CA THR A 6 -3.63 11.43 -0.22
C THR A 6 -2.92 10.87 1.02
N TYR A 7 -1.97 9.97 0.79
CA TYR A 7 -1.10 9.43 1.84
C TYR A 7 0.35 9.70 1.48
N ARG A 8 1.15 10.15 2.45
CA ARG A 8 2.60 10.24 2.27
C ARG A 8 3.22 8.85 2.44
N GLN A 9 4.12 8.50 1.54
CA GLN A 9 4.96 7.31 1.68
C GLN A 9 5.88 7.51 2.90
N LEU A 10 5.93 6.53 3.79
CA LEU A 10 6.75 6.59 5.00
C LEU A 10 8.20 6.18 4.72
N ASP A 11 8.39 5.24 3.80
CA ASP A 11 9.69 4.78 3.32
C ASP A 11 9.77 4.91 1.78
N SER A 12 10.98 5.03 1.23
CA SER A 12 11.19 5.10 -0.22
C SER A 12 10.74 3.82 -0.94
N MET A 13 10.77 2.66 -0.26
CA MET A 13 10.31 1.38 -0.78
C MET A 13 8.78 1.19 -0.65
N ASP A 14 8.08 2.06 0.08
CA ASP A 14 6.64 1.94 0.30
C ASP A 14 5.79 2.52 -0.84
N CYS A 15 6.37 2.73 -2.02
CA CYS A 15 5.66 3.33 -3.13
C CYS A 15 4.46 2.48 -3.59
N GLY A 16 4.63 1.16 -3.65
CA GLY A 16 3.57 0.19 -3.92
C GLY A 16 2.49 0.12 -2.84
N PRO A 17 2.82 -0.24 -1.59
CA PRO A 17 1.82 -0.41 -0.52
C PRO A 17 1.06 0.89 -0.21
N THR A 18 1.68 2.06 -0.35
CA THR A 18 0.99 3.35 -0.18
C THR A 18 -0.04 3.59 -1.27
N CYS A 19 0.28 3.31 -2.54
CA CYS A 19 -0.69 3.41 -3.64
C CYS A 19 -1.88 2.46 -3.45
N LEU A 20 -1.63 1.22 -3.04
CA LEU A 20 -2.70 0.27 -2.73
C LEU A 20 -3.58 0.75 -1.57
N LYS A 21 -2.98 1.40 -0.56
CA LYS A 21 -3.73 1.99 0.56
C LYS A 21 -4.66 3.12 0.13
N ILE A 22 -4.21 3.99 -0.77
CA ILE A 22 -5.02 5.07 -1.36
C ILE A 22 -6.26 4.49 -2.05
N ILE A 23 -6.06 3.48 -2.90
CA ILE A 23 -7.12 2.82 -3.65
C ILE A 23 -8.08 2.09 -2.69
N ALA A 24 -7.56 1.28 -1.79
CA ALA A 24 -8.37 0.53 -0.82
C ALA A 24 -9.28 1.48 -0.02
N ARG A 25 -8.73 2.59 0.47
CA ARG A 25 -9.48 3.58 1.25
C ARG A 25 -10.56 4.28 0.42
N HIS A 26 -10.29 4.57 -0.85
CA HIS A 26 -11.29 5.14 -1.75
C HIS A 26 -12.50 4.22 -1.90
N TYR A 27 -12.27 2.90 -2.00
CA TYR A 27 -13.32 1.88 -2.05
C TYR A 27 -13.88 1.46 -0.68
N GLY A 28 -13.53 2.16 0.41
CA GLY A 28 -14.05 1.90 1.75
C GLY A 28 -13.41 0.71 2.48
N ARG A 29 -12.33 0.14 1.93
CA ARG A 29 -11.52 -0.89 2.60
C ARG A 29 -10.40 -0.25 3.41
N ASN A 30 -10.13 -0.77 4.60
CA ASN A 30 -9.07 -0.25 5.46
C ASN A 30 -8.07 -1.38 5.79
N TYR A 31 -6.88 -1.27 5.22
CA TYR A 31 -5.79 -2.21 5.46
C TYR A 31 -4.64 -1.50 6.18
N SER A 32 -3.97 -2.23 7.08
CA SER A 32 -2.75 -1.74 7.69
C SER A 32 -1.64 -1.64 6.63
N LEU A 33 -0.71 -0.71 6.83
CA LEU A 33 0.42 -0.56 5.91
C LEU A 33 1.29 -1.83 5.92
N GLN A 34 1.45 -2.48 7.08
CA GLN A 34 2.20 -3.73 7.22
C GLN A 34 1.59 -4.86 6.40
N HIS A 35 0.27 -5.04 6.46
CA HIS A 35 -0.41 -6.05 5.65
C HIS A 35 -0.19 -5.82 4.15
N LEU A 36 -0.23 -4.57 3.70
CA LEU A 36 0.03 -4.22 2.30
C LEU A 36 1.51 -4.44 1.93
N ARG A 37 2.45 -4.20 2.84
CA ARG A 37 3.87 -4.51 2.65
C ARG A 37 4.09 -6.01 2.48
N ASP A 38 3.49 -6.83 3.35
CA ASP A 38 3.63 -8.29 3.27
C ASP A 38 3.09 -8.83 1.94
N LEU A 39 1.96 -8.28 1.45
CA LEU A 39 1.41 -8.61 0.13
C LEU A 39 2.30 -8.15 -1.03
N CYS A 40 2.93 -6.98 -0.93
CA CYS A 40 3.83 -6.47 -1.97
C CYS A 40 5.20 -7.17 -1.98
N HIS A 41 5.73 -7.54 -0.81
CA HIS A 41 7.04 -8.17 -0.67
C HIS A 41 7.01 -9.67 -0.93
N GLY A 42 5.82 -10.30 -0.97
CA GLY A 42 5.64 -11.72 -1.26
C GLY A 42 6.07 -12.19 -2.66
N THR A 43 6.44 -11.29 -3.58
CA THR A 43 6.83 -11.64 -4.95
C THR A 43 8.23 -11.16 -5.38
N PHE A 44 8.90 -10.30 -4.59
CA PHE A 44 10.18 -9.69 -4.99
C PHE A 44 11.37 -10.09 -4.11
N ASP A 45 11.18 -10.95 -3.10
CA ASP A 45 12.32 -11.66 -2.52
C ASP A 45 12.78 -12.78 -3.46
N SER A 46 13.50 -12.38 -4.50
CA SER A 46 14.54 -13.19 -5.09
C SER A 46 15.87 -12.85 -4.41
N ARG A 47 15.95 -13.14 -3.10
CA ARG A 47 17.21 -13.35 -2.37
C ARG A 47 17.09 -14.56 -1.44
N ARG A 48 16.93 -15.73 -2.08
CA ARG A 48 18.00 -16.73 -1.99
C ARG A 48 19.03 -16.44 -3.07
#